data_AF-A0A2T2UDS0-F1
#
_entry.id   AF-A0A2T2UDS0-F1
#
_cell.length_a   1.000
_cell.length_b   1.000
_cell.length_c   1.000
_cell.angle_alpha   90.00
_cell.angle_beta   90.00
_cell.angle_gamma   90.00
#
_symmetry.space_group_name_H-M   'P 1'
#
loop_
_entity.id
_entity.type
_entity.pdbx_description
1 polymer ?
#
loop_
_entity_poly.entity_id
_entity_poly.type
_entity_poly.pdbx_seq_one_letter_code
_entity_poly.pdbx_strand_id
1 'polypeptide(L)'
;MGSQRFLPPALPHALALLLFIAACGSPFAEAPPVADSTLVSTLAELHLAEARLQNQQGGDADRAPPRRSSADSLTAPPLPPAVRDSILARHGMTNRQLRVALRYYVRHPEQYAALYGRVVDTLSAEREALRFENERSGEPPDGEPPDGERASPPAFRQNDARD
;
A
#
# COMPACT_ATOMS: atom_id res chain seq x y z
N MET A 1 -26.56 -58.49 -52.41
CA MET A 1 -25.94 -58.57 -51.08
C MET A 1 -25.24 -57.25 -50.82
N GLY A 2 -25.92 -56.31 -50.14
CA GLY A 2 -25.45 -54.94 -49.92
C GLY A 2 -25.00 -54.76 -48.49
N SER A 3 -23.71 -54.49 -48.29
CA SER A 3 -23.11 -54.27 -46.97
C SER A 3 -23.28 -52.80 -46.57
N GLN A 4 -24.26 -52.51 -45.71
CA GLN A 4 -24.40 -51.21 -45.06
C GLN A 4 -23.34 -51.07 -43.96
N ARG A 5 -22.39 -50.16 -44.14
CA ARG A 5 -21.39 -49.80 -43.14
C ARG A 5 -22.03 -48.87 -42.12
N PHE A 6 -22.26 -49.38 -40.90
CA PHE A 6 -22.68 -48.60 -39.74
C PHE A 6 -21.56 -47.61 -39.34
N LEU A 7 -21.78 -46.33 -39.61
CA LEU A 7 -20.95 -45.24 -39.10
C LEU A 7 -21.42 -44.90 -37.67
N PRO A 8 -20.54 -44.89 -36.65
CA PRO A 8 -20.96 -44.62 -35.27
C PRO A 8 -21.39 -43.16 -35.07
N PRO A 9 -22.51 -42.87 -34.40
CA PRO A 9 -23.08 -41.52 -34.22
C PRO A 9 -22.38 -40.66 -33.15
N ALA A 10 -21.19 -41.04 -32.69
CA ALA A 10 -20.52 -40.41 -31.54
C ALA A 10 -19.64 -39.19 -31.91
N LEU A 11 -19.34 -38.97 -33.19
CA LEU A 11 -18.44 -37.90 -33.65
C LEU A 11 -18.94 -36.45 -33.48
N PRO A 12 -20.25 -36.10 -33.56
CA PRO A 12 -20.66 -34.69 -33.46
C PRO A 12 -20.61 -34.15 -32.02
N HIS A 13 -20.73 -35.02 -31.01
CA HIS A 13 -20.74 -34.59 -29.60
C HIS A 13 -19.35 -34.19 -29.10
N ALA A 14 -18.30 -34.88 -29.55
CA ALA A 14 -16.92 -34.53 -29.21
C ALA A 14 -16.51 -33.18 -29.83
N LEU A 15 -16.98 -32.87 -31.03
CA LEU A 15 -16.70 -31.60 -31.70
C LEU A 15 -17.43 -30.41 -31.04
N ALA A 16 -18.67 -30.61 -30.59
CA ALA A 16 -19.44 -29.58 -29.89
C ALA A 16 -18.85 -29.21 -28.52
N LEU A 17 -18.31 -30.20 -27.79
CA LEU A 17 -17.63 -29.97 -26.51
C LEU A 17 -16.31 -29.20 -26.67
N LEU A 18 -15.56 -29.46 -27.74
CA LEU A 18 -14.30 -28.75 -28.04
C LEU A 18 -14.52 -27.28 -28.42
N LEU A 19 -15.63 -26.94 -29.08
CA LEU A 19 -15.98 -25.56 -29.42
C LEU A 19 -16.42 -24.72 -28.20
N PHE A 20 -17.04 -25.35 -27.20
CA PHE A 20 -17.47 -24.64 -25.98
C PHE A 20 -16.29 -24.18 -25.10
N ILE A 21 -15.17 -24.93 -25.11
CA ILE A 21 -13.98 -24.57 -24.32
C ILE A 21 -13.21 -23.40 -24.96
N ALA A 22 -13.27 -23.26 -26.30
CA ALA A 22 -12.64 -22.15 -27.01
C ALA A 22 -13.38 -20.80 -26.86
N ALA A 23 -14.62 -20.80 -26.35
CA ALA A 23 -15.44 -19.60 -26.20
C ALA A 23 -15.26 -18.88 -24.84
N CYS A 24 -14.52 -19.45 -23.88
CA CYS A 24 -14.24 -18.83 -22.58
C CYS A 24 -12.92 -18.04 -22.51
N GLY A 25 -12.13 -18.00 -23.60
CA GLY A 25 -10.86 -17.27 -23.63
C GLY A 25 -10.98 -16.03 -24.49
N SER A 26 -11.29 -14.87 -23.90
CA SER A 26 -11.25 -13.56 -24.58
C SER A 26 -9.85 -13.33 -25.17
N PRO A 27 -9.65 -13.38 -26.50
CA PRO A 27 -8.32 -13.25 -27.11
C PRO A 27 -7.87 -11.78 -27.22
N PHE A 28 -8.56 -10.85 -26.55
CA PHE A 28 -8.22 -9.44 -26.49
C PHE A 28 -8.25 -9.00 -25.04
N ALA A 29 -7.17 -9.26 -24.32
CA ALA A 29 -6.91 -8.55 -23.07
C ALA A 29 -6.74 -7.08 -23.45
N GLU A 30 -7.79 -6.28 -23.27
CA GLU A 30 -7.73 -4.83 -23.42
C GLU A 30 -6.55 -4.34 -22.58
N ALA A 31 -5.54 -3.74 -23.23
CA ALA A 31 -4.33 -3.32 -22.53
C ALA A 31 -4.67 -2.18 -21.55
N PRO A 32 -4.04 -2.14 -20.36
CA PRO A 32 -4.29 -1.07 -19.42
C PRO A 32 -3.89 0.28 -20.04
N PRO A 33 -4.65 1.35 -19.79
CA PRO A 33 -4.44 2.66 -20.41
C PRO A 33 -3.16 3.37 -19.94
N VAL A 34 -2.51 2.86 -18.89
CA VAL A 34 -1.23 3.30 -18.32
C VAL A 34 -0.48 2.08 -17.79
N ALA A 35 0.85 2.16 -17.75
CA ALA A 35 1.66 1.10 -17.16
C ALA A 35 1.38 0.95 -15.66
N ASP A 36 1.31 -0.30 -15.19
CA ASP A 36 1.01 -0.61 -13.79
C ASP A 36 1.98 0.03 -12.81
N SER A 37 3.29 0.04 -13.13
CA SER A 37 4.31 0.66 -12.29
C SER A 37 4.07 2.14 -12.09
N THR A 38 3.70 2.86 -13.17
CA THR A 38 3.38 4.28 -13.11
C THR A 38 2.14 4.52 -12.25
N LEU A 39 1.10 3.69 -12.43
CA LEU A 39 -0.13 3.83 -11.63
C LEU A 39 0.10 3.51 -10.15
N VAL A 40 0.86 2.46 -9.83
CA VAL A 40 1.23 2.09 -8.46
C VAL A 40 1.98 3.22 -7.78
N SER A 41 3.04 3.74 -8.39
CA SER A 41 3.82 4.85 -7.82
C SER A 41 2.98 6.10 -7.63
N THR A 42 2.13 6.42 -8.61
CA THR A 42 1.21 7.57 -8.53
C THR A 42 0.23 7.42 -7.37
N LEU A 43 -0.41 6.25 -7.23
CA LEU A 43 -1.38 5.99 -6.16
C LEU A 43 -0.71 6.00 -4.78
N ALA A 44 0.46 5.37 -4.63
CA ALA A 44 1.22 5.40 -3.40
C ALA A 44 1.57 6.84 -2.99
N GLU A 45 2.03 7.67 -3.94
CA GLU A 45 2.38 9.05 -3.65
C GLU A 45 1.15 9.92 -3.30
N LEU A 46 0.02 9.70 -3.98
CA LEU A 46 -1.24 10.36 -3.61
C LEU A 46 -1.66 10.01 -2.18
N HIS A 47 -1.57 8.73 -1.78
CA HIS A 47 -1.87 8.29 -0.42
C HIS A 47 -0.93 8.90 0.62
N LEU A 48 0.37 8.96 0.33
CA LEU A 48 1.34 9.60 1.22
C LEU A 48 1.09 11.11 1.36
N ALA A 49 0.74 11.79 0.27
CA ALA A 49 0.41 13.21 0.30
C ALA A 49 -0.86 13.49 1.13
N GLU A 50 -1.88 12.65 1.01
CA GLU A 50 -3.09 12.71 1.82
C GLU A 50 -2.80 12.49 3.30
N ALA A 51 -2.02 11.47 3.65
CA ALA A 51 -1.62 11.19 5.02
C ALA A 51 -0.85 12.36 5.65
N ARG A 52 0.06 13.01 4.89
CA ARG A 52 0.77 14.22 5.34
C ARG A 52 -0.18 15.37 5.64
N LEU A 53 -1.17 15.60 4.79
CA LEU A 53 -2.17 16.66 4.99
C LEU A 53 -3.02 16.39 6.24
N GLN A 54 -3.46 15.14 6.44
CA GLN A 54 -4.21 14.75 7.63
C GLN A 54 -3.40 14.95 8.92
N ASN A 55 -2.12 14.61 8.91
CA ASN A 55 -1.22 14.81 10.06
C ASN A 55 -1.01 16.30 10.38
N GLN A 56 -0.86 17.16 9.36
CA GLN A 56 -0.72 18.61 9.55
C GLN A 56 -1.98 19.23 10.18
N GLN A 57 -3.17 18.80 9.75
CA GLN A 57 -4.44 19.27 10.31
C GLN A 57 -4.68 18.84 11.76
N GLY A 58 -4.02 17.77 12.22
CA GLY A 58 -4.03 17.35 13.62
C GLY A 58 -3.15 18.23 14.52
N GLY A 59 -2.14 18.91 13.96
CA GLY A 59 -1.17 19.72 14.69
C GLY A 59 -1.66 21.11 15.11
N ASP A 60 -2.67 21.67 14.44
CA ASP A 60 -3.28 22.96 14.80
C ASP A 60 -4.28 22.85 16.00
N ALA A 61 -4.33 21.69 16.67
CA ALA A 61 -5.26 21.37 17.75
C ALA A 61 -4.93 22.04 19.11
N ASP A 62 -3.92 22.90 19.19
CA ASP A 62 -3.64 23.72 20.39
C ASP A 62 -4.71 24.82 20.61
N ARG A 63 -5.65 24.96 19.66
CA ARG A 63 -6.92 25.68 19.85
C ARG A 63 -8.00 24.65 20.19
N ALA A 64 -8.44 24.64 21.45
CA ALA A 64 -9.46 23.78 22.07
C ALA A 64 -10.27 22.90 21.09
N PRO A 65 -10.31 21.57 21.29
CA PRO A 65 -10.89 20.66 20.30
C PRO A 65 -12.37 20.99 20.08
N PRO A 66 -12.82 21.24 18.83
CA PRO A 66 -14.24 21.12 18.56
C PRO A 66 -14.61 19.68 18.88
N ARG A 67 -15.74 19.47 19.56
CA ARG A 67 -16.32 18.15 19.76
C ARG A 67 -16.67 17.57 18.38
N ARG A 68 -15.69 16.93 17.73
CA ARG A 68 -15.86 16.34 16.40
C ARG A 68 -16.84 15.19 16.54
N SER A 69 -18.02 15.37 15.97
CA SER A 69 -18.99 14.30 15.81
C SER A 69 -18.36 13.23 14.92
N SER A 70 -18.37 11.96 15.35
CA SER A 70 -17.83 10.82 14.60
C SER A 70 -18.45 10.69 13.20
N ALA A 71 -19.61 11.33 12.97
CA ALA A 71 -20.28 11.40 11.68
C ALA A 71 -19.54 12.29 10.65
N ASP A 72 -18.72 13.25 11.09
CA ASP A 72 -18.01 14.20 10.20
C ASP A 72 -16.63 13.67 9.77
N SER A 73 -16.17 12.56 10.38
CA SER A 73 -14.87 11.93 10.09
C SER A 73 -14.84 11.13 8.79
N LEU A 74 -15.98 10.97 8.11
CA LEU A 74 -16.05 10.33 6.79
C LEU A 74 -15.68 11.28 5.65
N THR A 75 -15.53 12.58 5.93
CA THR A 75 -15.17 13.60 4.94
C THR A 75 -13.75 14.09 5.21
N ALA A 76 -12.77 13.20 5.05
CA ALA A 76 -11.38 13.66 4.96
C ALA A 76 -11.32 14.72 3.84
N PRO A 77 -10.76 15.92 4.10
CA PRO A 77 -10.71 16.96 3.09
C PRO A 77 -9.90 16.43 1.91
N PRO A 78 -10.45 16.48 0.68
CA PRO A 78 -9.78 15.94 -0.49
C PRO A 78 -8.45 16.66 -0.71
N LEU A 79 -7.45 15.92 -1.19
CA LEU A 79 -6.13 16.47 -1.52
C LEU A 79 -6.29 17.72 -2.41
N PRO A 80 -5.66 18.86 -2.07
CA PRO A 80 -5.78 20.09 -2.86
C PRO A 80 -5.48 19.84 -4.34
N PRO A 81 -6.28 20.36 -5.28
CA PRO A 81 -6.11 20.07 -6.70
C PRO A 81 -4.69 20.34 -7.21
N ALA A 82 -4.07 21.44 -6.78
CA ALA A 82 -2.70 21.80 -7.16
C ALA A 82 -1.66 20.75 -6.72
N VAL A 83 -1.83 20.15 -5.53
CA VAL A 83 -0.93 19.10 -5.03
C VAL A 83 -1.15 17.79 -5.78
N ARG A 84 -2.40 17.41 -5.99
CA ARG A 84 -2.74 16.23 -6.80
C ARG A 84 -2.18 16.36 -8.21
N ASP A 85 -2.39 17.50 -8.84
CA ASP A 85 -2.04 17.70 -10.25
C ASP A 85 -0.50 17.80 -10.42
N SER A 86 0.23 18.30 -9.42
CA SER A 86 1.71 18.26 -9.44
C SER A 86 2.27 16.84 -9.28
N ILE A 87 1.67 16.00 -8.41
CA ILE A 87 2.01 14.58 -8.29
C ILE A 87 1.77 13.87 -9.62
N LEU A 88 0.59 14.07 -10.23
CA LEU A 88 0.27 13.47 -11.53
C LEU A 88 1.26 13.90 -12.61
N ALA A 89 1.62 15.18 -12.66
CA ALA A 89 2.58 15.70 -13.63
C ALA A 89 3.98 15.06 -13.49
N ARG A 90 4.45 14.78 -12.26
CA ARG A 90 5.73 14.07 -12.04
C ARG A 90 5.77 12.69 -12.66
N HIS A 91 4.62 12.01 -12.70
CA HIS A 91 4.49 10.68 -13.32
C HIS A 91 4.08 10.75 -14.80
N GLY A 92 4.07 11.94 -15.41
CA GLY A 92 3.63 12.13 -16.80
C GLY A 92 2.14 11.84 -17.01
N MET A 93 1.35 11.89 -15.94
CA MET A 93 -0.07 11.58 -15.94
C MET A 93 -0.93 12.84 -15.86
N THR A 94 -2.10 12.77 -16.48
CA THR A 94 -3.19 13.74 -16.31
C THR A 94 -4.27 13.16 -15.41
N ASN A 95 -5.09 14.03 -14.81
CA ASN A 95 -6.26 13.59 -14.05
C ASN A 95 -7.23 12.76 -14.91
N ARG A 96 -7.33 13.06 -16.22
CA ARG A 96 -8.13 12.27 -17.16
C ARG A 96 -7.59 10.85 -17.30
N GLN A 97 -6.28 10.67 -17.50
CA GLN A 97 -5.66 9.35 -17.59
C GLN A 97 -5.84 8.54 -16.31
N LEU A 98 -5.65 9.17 -15.14
CA LEU A 98 -5.90 8.50 -13.86
C LEU A 98 -7.35 7.98 -13.77
N ARG A 99 -8.34 8.82 -14.07
CA ARG A 99 -9.76 8.40 -14.03
C ARG A 99 -10.09 7.29 -15.02
N VAL A 100 -9.50 7.32 -16.21
CA VAL A 100 -9.67 6.26 -17.21
C VAL A 100 -9.05 4.96 -16.72
N ALA A 101 -7.83 5.02 -16.15
CA ALA A 101 -7.16 3.87 -15.57
C ALA A 101 -7.95 3.26 -14.42
N LEU A 102 -8.42 4.05 -13.46
CA LEU A 102 -9.23 3.56 -12.36
C LEU A 102 -10.53 2.91 -12.87
N ARG A 103 -11.18 3.50 -13.87
CA ARG A 103 -12.40 2.93 -14.47
C ARG A 103 -12.13 1.60 -15.15
N TYR A 104 -10.98 1.45 -15.81
CA TYR A 104 -10.53 0.18 -16.36
C TYR A 104 -10.42 -0.86 -15.23
N TYR A 105 -9.63 -0.57 -14.21
CA TYR A 105 -9.37 -1.52 -13.12
C TYR A 105 -10.62 -1.92 -12.33
N VAL A 106 -11.60 -1.03 -12.15
CA VAL A 106 -12.90 -1.37 -11.53
C VAL A 106 -13.65 -2.48 -12.30
N ARG A 107 -13.44 -2.59 -13.62
CA ARG A 107 -14.03 -3.64 -14.46
C ARG A 107 -13.18 -4.92 -14.52
N HIS A 108 -11.96 -4.89 -13.99
CA HIS A 108 -11.00 -5.99 -13.98
C HIS A 108 -10.60 -6.33 -12.53
N PRO A 109 -11.49 -6.95 -11.74
CA PRO A 109 -11.33 -7.09 -10.29
C PRO A 109 -10.06 -7.84 -9.87
N GLU A 110 -9.67 -8.89 -10.60
CA GLU A 110 -8.43 -9.64 -10.33
C GLU A 110 -7.18 -8.78 -10.53
N GLN A 111 -7.14 -8.00 -11.62
CA GLN A 111 -6.04 -7.08 -11.90
C GLN A 111 -6.01 -5.92 -10.90
N TYR A 112 -7.18 -5.44 -10.48
CA TYR A 112 -7.28 -4.42 -9.44
C TYR A 112 -6.72 -4.91 -8.10
N ALA A 113 -7.04 -6.15 -7.70
CA ALA A 113 -6.47 -6.74 -6.49
C ALA A 113 -4.95 -6.82 -6.55
N ALA A 114 -4.38 -7.29 -7.66
CA ALA A 114 -2.93 -7.36 -7.86
C ALA A 114 -2.26 -5.96 -7.90
N LEU A 115 -2.91 -4.97 -8.51
CA LEU A 115 -2.43 -3.59 -8.51
C LEU A 115 -2.46 -3.00 -7.10
N TYR A 116 -3.57 -3.17 -6.38
CA TYR A 116 -3.72 -2.64 -5.02
C TYR A 116 -2.76 -3.30 -4.03
N GLY A 117 -2.53 -4.61 -4.14
CA GLY A 117 -1.51 -5.31 -3.35
C GLY A 117 -0.14 -4.65 -3.48
N ARG A 118 0.30 -4.36 -4.72
CA ARG A 118 1.57 -3.65 -4.97
C ARG A 118 1.62 -2.24 -4.36
N VAL A 119 0.50 -1.51 -4.36
CA VAL A 119 0.42 -0.19 -3.67
C VAL A 119 0.61 -0.36 -2.16
N VAL A 120 -0.06 -1.33 -1.53
CA VAL A 120 0.06 -1.61 -0.10
C VAL A 120 1.48 -2.03 0.27
N ASP A 121 2.10 -2.88 -0.55
CA ASP A 121 3.48 -3.31 -0.35
C ASP A 121 4.45 -2.12 -0.40
N THR A 122 4.26 -1.22 -1.38
CA THR A 122 5.07 -0.01 -1.54
C THR A 122 4.93 0.92 -0.32
N LEU A 123 3.69 1.17 0.13
CA LEU A 123 3.43 2.00 1.32
C LEU A 123 3.98 1.38 2.61
N SER A 124 3.92 0.06 2.72
CA SER A 124 4.46 -0.66 3.87
C SER A 124 5.97 -0.56 3.94
N ALA A 125 6.66 -0.72 2.79
CA ALA A 125 8.10 -0.56 2.67
C ALA A 125 8.55 0.87 3.03
N GLU A 126 7.84 1.90 2.54
CA GLU A 126 8.10 3.30 2.89
C GLU A 126 7.94 3.56 4.39
N ARG A 127 6.89 3.01 5.01
CA ARG A 127 6.68 3.15 6.46
C ARG A 127 7.78 2.48 7.27
N GLU A 128 8.25 1.32 6.83
CA GLU A 128 9.35 0.60 7.48
C GLU A 128 10.67 1.37 7.34
N ALA A 129 10.96 1.92 6.16
CA ALA A 129 12.13 2.76 5.92
C ALA A 129 12.16 3.98 6.87
N LEU A 130 11.02 4.66 7.03
CA LEU A 130 10.91 5.81 7.95
C LEU A 130 11.13 5.43 9.42
N ARG A 131 10.72 4.21 9.83
CA ARG A 131 10.99 3.72 11.20
C ARG A 131 12.48 3.53 11.44
N PHE A 132 13.17 2.87 10.51
CA PHE A 132 14.62 2.66 10.61
C PHE A 132 15.41 3.98 10.57
N GLU A 133 14.98 4.95 9.75
CA GLU A 133 15.61 6.28 9.73
C GLU A 133 15.47 7.01 11.06
N ASN A 134 14.30 6.89 11.71
CA ASN A 134 14.05 7.49 13.02
C ASN A 134 14.87 6.80 14.13
N GLU A 135 15.04 5.47 14.07
CA GLU A 135 15.91 4.74 15.01
C GLU A 135 17.39 5.11 14.85
N ARG A 136 17.84 5.36 13.61
CA ARG A 136 19.22 5.78 13.34
C ARG A 136 19.49 7.25 13.71
N SER A 137 18.46 8.10 13.63
CA SER A 137 18.54 9.53 13.94
C SER A 137 18.20 9.86 15.40
N GLY A 138 17.66 8.89 16.14
CA GLY A 138 17.45 8.99 17.58
C GLY A 138 18.79 8.91 18.32
N GLU A 139 19.24 10.05 18.82
CA GLU A 139 20.15 10.15 19.97
C GLU A 139 19.77 9.06 21.01
N PRO A 140 20.73 8.30 21.56
CA PRO A 140 20.44 7.30 22.59
C PRO A 140 19.64 7.96 23.72
N PRO A 141 18.64 7.27 24.31
CA PRO A 141 17.93 7.81 25.45
C PRO A 141 18.95 8.10 26.56
N ASP A 142 19.23 9.37 26.80
CA ASP A 142 20.08 9.84 27.89
C ASP A 142 19.64 9.17 29.18
N GLY A 143 20.45 8.23 29.68
CA GLY A 143 20.15 7.60 30.97
C GLY A 143 20.89 6.34 31.35
N GLU A 144 21.66 5.68 30.47
CA GLU A 144 22.59 4.64 30.94
C GLU A 144 24.01 5.20 30.98
N PRO A 145 24.47 5.71 32.14
CA PRO A 145 25.85 6.13 32.29
C PRO A 145 26.75 4.91 32.06
N PRO A 146 27.90 5.06 31.39
CA PRO A 146 28.82 3.97 31.19
C PRO A 146 29.20 3.41 32.57
N ASP A 147 28.92 2.12 32.77
CA ASP A 147 29.35 1.33 33.92
C ASP A 147 30.89 1.41 34.03
N GLY A 148 31.36 2.42 34.75
CA GLY A 148 32.78 2.77 34.71
C GLY A 148 33.30 3.50 35.92
N GLU A 149 32.51 3.77 36.97
CA GLU A 149 33.08 4.19 38.26
C GLU A 149 32.03 4.10 39.38
N ARG A 150 31.74 2.88 39.85
CA ARG A 150 31.18 2.72 41.21
C ARG A 150 32.27 3.10 42.21
N ALA A 151 32.39 4.40 42.48
CA ALA A 151 33.00 4.88 43.70
C ALA A 151 32.29 4.17 44.87
N SER A 152 33.03 3.27 45.52
CA SER A 152 32.55 2.60 46.72
C SER A 152 32.20 3.66 47.78
N PRO A 153 30.98 3.67 48.34
CA PRO A 153 30.66 4.60 49.41
C PRO A 153 31.56 4.34 50.63
N PRO A 154 32.13 5.39 51.28
CA PRO A 154 33.01 5.26 52.44
C PRO A 154 32.20 4.97 53.73
N ALA A 155 31.33 3.96 53.70
CA ALA A 155 30.44 3.62 54.82
C ALA A 155 30.81 2.31 55.54
N PHE A 156 31.73 1.51 55.00
CA PHE A 156 32.25 0.32 55.69
C PHE A 156 33.71 0.55 56.10
N ARG A 157 33.90 1.49 57.03
CA ARG A 157 35.11 1.54 57.86
C ARG A 157 35.11 0.27 58.72
N GLN A 158 36.13 -0.54 58.52
CA GLN A 158 36.53 -1.70 59.31
C GLN A 158 36.41 -1.42 60.82
N ASN A 159 35.47 -2.11 61.47
CA ASN A 159 35.60 -2.48 62.88
C ASN A 159 36.27 -3.86 62.90
N ASP A 160 37.59 -3.89 62.71
CA ASP A 160 38.41 -5.08 62.98
C ASP A 160 39.81 -4.60 63.36
N ALA A 161 39.98 -4.34 64.66
CA ALA A 161 41.24 -4.48 65.39
C ALA A 161 41.05 -3.96 66.82
N ARG A 162 40.88 -4.88 67.78
CA ARG A 162 41.81 -5.05 68.91
C ARG A 162 41.26 -6.06 69.92
N ASP A 163 42.04 -7.14 70.01
CA ASP A 163 42.46 -7.89 71.22
C ASP A 163 41.93 -7.41 72.58
#